data_AF-E1R130-F1
#
_entry.id   AF-E1R130-F1
#
_cell.length_a   1.000
_cell.length_b   1.000
_cell.length_c   1.000
_cell.angle_alpha   90.00
_cell.angle_beta   90.00
_cell.angle_gamma   90.00
#
_symmetry.space_group_name_H-M   'P 1'
#
loop_
_entity.id
_entity.type
_entity.pdbx_description
1 polymer ?
#
loop_
_entity_poly.entity_id
_entity_poly.type
_entity_poly.pdbx_seq_one_letter_code
_entity_poly.pdbx_strand_id
1 'polypeptide(L)'
;MKRTLVLIGSMLVILTFVTACGGKSAFPKASDNVAVAEEGAFDAHGWKAKIAITFDGDTITKVQFDELNKKGDLKSQDKTYTSQMESATGVTPAAANEQLAASLVETQDLSKVDTVTGATDTTTRFKELAEKALSSR
;
A
#
# COMPACT_ATOMS: atom_id res chain seq x y z
N MET A 1 31.78 39.33 27.68
CA MET A 1 31.77 38.95 26.25
C MET A 1 30.44 38.26 25.96
N LYS A 2 29.69 38.77 24.97
CA LYS A 2 28.54 38.15 24.26
C LYS A 2 27.27 37.89 25.12
N ARG A 3 26.26 38.78 25.05
CA ARG A 3 25.11 38.82 24.09
C ARG A 3 23.86 38.16 24.71
N THR A 4 22.93 38.95 25.28
CA THR A 4 21.67 39.50 24.70
C THR A 4 20.48 38.54 24.66
N LEU A 5 19.36 39.02 25.23
CA LEU A 5 17.96 38.99 24.75
C LEU A 5 17.27 37.60 24.57
N VAL A 6 16.13 37.30 25.22
CA VAL A 6 14.74 37.82 25.07
C VAL A 6 13.97 37.18 23.88
N LEU A 7 12.67 36.90 24.11
CA LEU A 7 11.54 36.50 23.23
C LEU A 7 11.15 35.01 23.34
N ILE A 8 10.06 34.64 24.03
CA ILE A 8 8.63 34.78 23.65
C ILE A 8 8.35 34.16 22.28
N GLY A 9 7.53 33.10 22.27
CA GLY A 9 7.00 32.53 21.03
C GLY A 9 5.99 31.41 21.29
N SER A 10 4.76 31.82 21.56
CA SER A 10 3.56 30.98 21.47
C SER A 10 3.53 30.24 20.13
N MET A 11 3.37 28.92 20.15
CA MET A 11 2.71 28.23 19.05
C MET A 11 1.94 27.03 19.59
N LEU A 12 0.72 27.34 20.04
CA LEU A 12 -0.41 26.44 19.99
C LEU A 12 -0.38 25.77 18.60
N VAL A 13 0.06 24.51 18.54
CA VAL A 13 -0.08 23.69 17.34
C VAL A 13 -1.56 23.42 17.20
N ILE A 14 -2.22 24.35 16.51
CA ILE A 14 -3.57 24.18 16.02
C ILE A 14 -3.48 22.99 15.07
N LEU A 15 -4.00 21.85 15.54
CA LEU A 15 -4.32 20.69 14.73
C LEU A 15 -5.34 21.15 13.68
N THR A 16 -4.86 21.72 12.60
CA THR A 16 -5.68 22.06 11.44
C THR A 16 -6.10 20.73 10.84
N PHE A 17 -7.32 20.33 11.20
CA PHE A 17 -8.16 19.47 10.37
C PHE A 17 -8.27 20.15 9.00
N VAL A 18 -7.31 19.86 8.13
CA VAL A 18 -7.40 20.24 6.72
C VAL A 18 -8.54 19.43 6.14
N THR A 19 -9.54 20.20 5.74
CA THR A 19 -10.80 19.81 5.16
C THR A 19 -10.60 18.86 3.98
N ALA A 20 -11.41 17.81 3.99
CA ALA A 20 -11.74 17.01 2.83
C ALA A 20 -12.37 17.90 1.75
N CYS A 21 -11.66 18.09 0.64
CA CYS A 21 -12.21 18.33 -0.69
C CYS A 21 -11.05 18.19 -1.71
N GLY A 22 -11.07 17.10 -2.46
CA GLY A 22 -9.99 16.68 -3.35
C GLY A 22 -9.68 15.21 -3.08
N GLY A 23 -10.35 14.31 -3.80
CA GLY A 23 -10.21 12.86 -3.61
C GLY A 23 -8.75 12.44 -3.70
N LYS A 24 -8.10 12.26 -2.55
CA LYS A 24 -6.76 11.69 -2.47
C LYS A 24 -6.86 10.26 -2.98
N SER A 25 -6.13 9.96 -4.04
CA SER A 25 -5.97 8.59 -4.49
C SER A 25 -5.43 7.76 -3.33
N ALA A 26 -5.98 6.57 -3.12
CA ALA A 26 -5.53 5.67 -2.08
C ALA A 26 -4.06 5.23 -2.26
N PHE A 27 -3.53 5.34 -3.48
CA PHE A 27 -2.16 4.99 -3.84
C PHE A 27 -1.33 6.23 -4.18
N PRO A 28 -0.01 6.20 -3.89
CA PRO A 28 0.89 7.20 -4.42
C PRO A 28 0.95 7.13 -5.96
N LYS A 29 1.31 8.25 -6.58
CA LYS A 29 1.65 8.28 -8.01
C LYS A 29 3.09 7.78 -8.18
N ALA A 30 3.40 7.27 -9.38
CA ALA A 30 4.77 6.93 -9.72
C ALA A 30 5.67 8.18 -9.67
N SER A 31 6.89 8.02 -9.18
CA SER A 31 7.93 9.03 -9.06
C SER A 31 9.31 8.36 -9.02
N ASP A 32 10.38 9.15 -8.97
CA ASP A 32 11.77 8.66 -8.95
C ASP A 32 12.03 7.60 -7.87
N ASN A 33 11.32 7.71 -6.73
CA ASN A 33 11.43 6.79 -5.60
C ASN A 33 10.17 5.95 -5.37
N VAL A 34 9.21 5.93 -6.29
CA VAL A 34 7.97 5.13 -6.19
C VAL A 34 7.69 4.43 -7.51
N ALA A 35 7.87 3.11 -7.54
CA ALA A 35 7.46 2.27 -8.65
C ALA A 35 6.00 1.83 -8.47
N VAL A 36 5.21 1.87 -9.54
CA VAL A 36 3.78 1.51 -9.50
C VAL A 36 3.48 0.54 -10.64
N ALA A 37 2.80 -0.55 -10.31
CA ALA A 37 2.23 -1.46 -11.30
C ALA A 37 0.75 -1.73 -10.99
N GLU A 38 -0.03 -1.94 -12.05
CA GLU A 38 -1.46 -2.21 -11.97
C GLU A 38 -1.84 -3.24 -13.05
N GLU A 39 -2.84 -4.06 -12.77
CA GLU A 39 -3.50 -4.90 -13.77
C GLU A 39 -4.21 -4.04 -14.82
N GLY A 40 -4.16 -4.48 -16.08
CA GLY A 40 -4.71 -3.73 -17.21
C GLY A 40 -6.24 -3.78 -17.32
N ALA A 41 -6.88 -4.76 -16.69
CA ALA A 41 -8.32 -4.97 -16.74
C ALA A 41 -8.85 -5.37 -15.36
N PHE A 42 -10.13 -5.12 -15.13
CA PHE A 42 -10.84 -5.67 -13.99
C PHE A 42 -11.10 -7.16 -14.21
N ASP A 43 -11.01 -7.95 -13.15
CA ASP A 43 -11.42 -9.35 -13.11
C ASP A 43 -12.94 -9.51 -13.29
N ALA A 44 -13.40 -10.76 -13.34
CA ALA A 44 -14.81 -11.09 -13.47
C ALA A 44 -15.69 -10.57 -12.31
N HIS A 45 -15.07 -10.22 -11.17
CA HIS A 45 -15.72 -9.69 -9.98
C HIS A 45 -15.64 -8.15 -9.89
N GLY A 46 -15.02 -7.50 -10.88
CA GLY A 46 -14.91 -6.04 -10.97
C GLY A 46 -13.77 -5.44 -10.16
N TRP A 47 -12.76 -6.23 -9.80
CA TRP A 47 -11.56 -5.81 -9.06
C TRP A 47 -10.32 -5.81 -9.94
N LYS A 48 -9.37 -4.92 -9.68
CA LYS A 48 -8.04 -4.95 -10.31
C LYS A 48 -6.96 -4.73 -9.27
N ALA A 49 -5.90 -5.51 -9.30
CA ALA A 49 -4.79 -5.37 -8.39
C ALA A 49 -3.89 -4.18 -8.75
N LYS A 50 -3.35 -3.54 -7.72
CA LYS A 50 -2.38 -2.44 -7.83
C LYS A 50 -1.34 -2.55 -6.73
N ILE A 51 -0.10 -2.26 -7.07
CA ILE A 51 1.01 -2.16 -6.13
C ILE A 51 1.73 -0.82 -6.29
N ALA A 52 2.23 -0.29 -5.18
CA ALA A 52 3.22 0.78 -5.15
C ALA A 52 4.35 0.40 -4.21
N ILE A 53 5.59 0.52 -4.68
CA ILE A 53 6.81 0.21 -3.93
C ILE A 53 7.60 1.52 -3.80
N THR A 54 7.86 1.92 -2.55
CA THR A 54 8.64 3.12 -2.23
C THR A 54 10.07 2.72 -1.86
N PHE A 55 11.03 3.49 -2.36
CA PHE A 55 12.45 3.26 -2.16
C PHE A 55 13.11 4.41 -1.39
N ASP A 56 14.16 4.08 -0.65
CA ASP A 56 15.22 4.99 -0.22
C ASP A 56 16.55 4.44 -0.74
N GLY A 57 17.13 5.11 -1.74
CA GLY A 57 18.21 4.53 -2.55
C GLY A 57 17.73 3.23 -3.20
N ASP A 58 18.44 2.12 -2.95
CA ASP A 58 18.07 0.79 -3.45
C ASP A 58 17.26 -0.04 -2.44
N THR A 59 16.92 0.54 -1.28
CA THR A 59 16.18 -0.15 -0.21
C THR A 59 14.68 0.07 -0.36
N ILE A 60 13.89 -0.99 -0.36
CA ILE A 60 12.43 -0.93 -0.27
C ILE A 60 12.05 -0.50 1.14
N THR A 61 11.38 0.64 1.28
CA THR A 61 10.95 1.18 2.58
C THR A 61 9.47 1.02 2.84
N LYS A 62 8.66 0.87 1.78
CA LYS A 62 7.23 0.66 1.89
C LYS A 62 6.70 -0.09 0.68
N VAL A 63 5.81 -1.03 0.91
CA VAL A 63 5.00 -1.67 -0.12
C VAL A 63 3.53 -1.43 0.22
N GLN A 64 2.77 -0.98 -0.77
CA GLN A 64 1.32 -0.88 -0.68
C GLN A 64 0.72 -1.72 -1.79
N PHE A 65 -0.13 -2.69 -1.43
CA PHE A 65 -0.83 -3.56 -2.36
C PHE A 65 -2.31 -3.64 -1.99
N ASP A 66 -3.17 -3.59 -3.00
CA ASP A 66 -4.61 -3.80 -2.83
C ASP A 66 -5.27 -4.11 -4.19
N GLU A 67 -6.53 -4.52 -4.13
CA GLU A 67 -7.38 -4.66 -5.30
C GLU A 67 -8.48 -3.60 -5.27
N LEU A 68 -8.67 -2.86 -6.37
CA LEU A 68 -9.59 -1.74 -6.44
C LEU A 68 -10.79 -2.07 -7.31
N ASN A 69 -11.97 -1.67 -6.87
CA ASN A 69 -13.17 -1.76 -7.72
C ASN A 69 -13.20 -0.62 -8.77
N LYS A 70 -14.22 -0.62 -9.62
CA LYS A 70 -14.42 0.42 -10.66
C LYS A 70 -14.56 1.85 -10.13
N LYS A 71 -14.90 2.02 -8.84
CA LYS A 71 -15.00 3.33 -8.17
C LYS A 71 -13.67 3.76 -7.52
N GLY A 72 -12.69 2.85 -7.46
CA GLY A 72 -11.42 3.06 -6.77
C GLY A 72 -11.48 2.72 -5.28
N ASP A 73 -12.55 2.07 -4.80
CA ASP A 73 -12.61 1.59 -3.42
C ASP A 73 -11.71 0.36 -3.25
N LEU A 74 -11.10 0.22 -2.09
CA LEU A 74 -10.16 -0.85 -1.76
C LEU A 74 -10.89 -2.12 -1.31
N LYS A 75 -10.52 -3.28 -1.85
CA LYS A 75 -11.07 -4.60 -1.47
C LYS A 75 -10.77 -4.90 0.00
N SER A 76 -9.60 -4.49 0.50
CA SER A 76 -9.24 -4.61 1.91
C SER A 76 -10.16 -3.85 2.88
N GLN A 77 -10.93 -2.87 2.37
CA GLN A 77 -11.89 -2.08 3.14
C GLN A 77 -13.35 -2.47 2.85
N ASP A 78 -13.59 -3.38 1.91
CA ASP A 78 -14.92 -3.92 1.65
C ASP A 78 -15.31 -4.90 2.76
N LYS A 79 -16.25 -4.48 3.61
CA LYS A 79 -16.69 -5.27 4.78
C LYS A 79 -17.32 -6.60 4.39
N THR A 80 -18.05 -6.62 3.27
CA THR A 80 -18.74 -7.81 2.79
C THR A 80 -17.72 -8.83 2.29
N TYR A 81 -16.75 -8.39 1.48
CA TYR A 81 -15.68 -9.25 1.00
C TYR A 81 -14.80 -9.74 2.14
N THR A 82 -14.44 -8.85 3.07
CA THR A 82 -13.63 -9.18 4.24
C THR A 82 -14.27 -10.29 5.06
N SER A 83 -15.55 -10.16 5.40
CA SER A 83 -16.27 -11.17 6.19
C SER A 83 -16.41 -12.51 5.45
N GLN A 84 -16.63 -12.49 4.13
CA GLN A 84 -16.72 -13.69 3.32
C GLN A 84 -15.37 -14.42 3.22
N MET A 85 -14.29 -13.69 2.94
CA MET A 85 -12.96 -14.27 2.83
C MET A 85 -12.51 -14.85 4.17
N GLU A 86 -12.67 -14.10 5.26
CA GLU A 86 -12.31 -14.56 6.61
C GLU A 86 -13.06 -15.84 6.99
N SER A 87 -14.36 -15.91 6.72
CA SER A 87 -15.15 -17.12 7.00
C SER A 87 -14.71 -18.33 6.17
N ALA A 88 -14.26 -18.10 4.93
CA ALA A 88 -13.87 -19.17 4.01
C ALA A 88 -12.44 -19.66 4.21
N THR A 89 -11.52 -18.76 4.60
CA THR A 89 -10.08 -19.03 4.56
C THR A 89 -9.33 -18.73 5.86
N GLY A 90 -9.98 -18.05 6.82
CA GLY A 90 -9.37 -17.64 8.08
C GLY A 90 -8.45 -16.42 7.99
N VAL A 91 -8.38 -15.76 6.83
CA VAL A 91 -7.58 -14.53 6.63
C VAL A 91 -8.40 -13.47 5.90
N THR A 92 -8.16 -12.20 6.22
CA THR A 92 -8.79 -11.06 5.54
C THR A 92 -7.91 -10.56 4.39
N PRO A 93 -8.47 -9.82 3.40
CA PRO A 93 -7.63 -9.22 2.36
C PRO A 93 -6.61 -8.24 2.95
N ALA A 94 -7.01 -7.45 3.96
CA ALA A 94 -6.11 -6.53 4.64
C ALA A 94 -4.92 -7.24 5.31
N ALA A 95 -5.18 -8.33 6.04
CA ALA A 95 -4.14 -9.10 6.72
C ALA A 95 -3.18 -9.78 5.72
N ALA A 96 -3.71 -10.34 4.64
CA ALA A 96 -2.87 -10.94 3.59
C ALA A 96 -1.97 -9.88 2.92
N ASN A 97 -2.54 -8.71 2.56
CA ASN A 97 -1.80 -7.62 1.95
C ASN A 97 -0.70 -7.10 2.88
N GLU A 98 -0.99 -6.95 4.18
CA GLU A 98 -0.02 -6.51 5.20
C GLU A 98 1.13 -7.51 5.35
N GLN A 99 0.83 -8.81 5.44
CA GLN A 99 1.85 -9.86 5.54
C GLN A 99 2.79 -9.90 4.31
N LEU A 100 2.21 -9.82 3.11
CA LEU A 100 3.00 -9.80 1.87
C LEU A 100 3.87 -8.55 1.74
N ALA A 101 3.30 -7.38 2.06
CA ALA A 101 4.03 -6.12 2.04
C ALA A 101 5.17 -6.09 3.07
N ALA A 102 4.90 -6.53 4.30
CA ALA A 102 5.90 -6.63 5.35
C ALA A 102 7.01 -7.61 4.97
N SER A 103 6.66 -8.78 4.42
CA SER A 103 7.63 -9.77 3.95
C SER A 103 8.57 -9.18 2.89
N LEU A 104 8.05 -8.49 1.87
CA LEU A 104 8.91 -7.88 0.84
C LEU A 104 9.81 -6.76 1.40
N VAL A 105 9.30 -5.96 2.34
CA VAL A 105 10.10 -4.94 3.03
C VAL A 105 11.19 -5.57 3.90
N GLU A 106 10.91 -6.69 4.56
CA GLU A 106 11.89 -7.37 5.42
C GLU A 106 12.96 -8.10 4.61
N THR A 107 12.54 -8.86 3.59
CA THR A 107 13.45 -9.72 2.83
C THR A 107 14.24 -8.98 1.77
N GLN A 108 13.72 -7.83 1.30
CA GLN A 108 14.23 -7.09 0.14
C GLN A 108 14.34 -7.95 -1.14
N ASP A 109 13.64 -9.09 -1.15
CA ASP A 109 13.79 -10.14 -2.16
C ASP A 109 12.45 -10.81 -2.38
N LEU A 110 11.89 -10.59 -3.57
CA LEU A 110 10.57 -11.10 -3.94
C LEU A 110 10.51 -12.63 -3.95
N SER A 111 11.64 -13.31 -4.23
CA SER A 111 11.69 -14.77 -4.24
C SER A 111 11.52 -15.39 -2.85
N LYS A 112 11.78 -14.60 -1.79
CA LYS A 112 11.63 -14.99 -0.38
C LYS A 112 10.27 -14.61 0.22
N VAL A 113 9.38 -13.98 -0.55
CA VAL A 113 8.03 -13.71 -0.08
C VAL A 113 7.23 -15.01 -0.15
N ASP A 114 6.82 -15.53 0.99
CA ASP A 114 6.04 -16.77 1.05
C ASP A 114 4.57 -16.55 0.71
N THR A 115 3.89 -17.64 0.35
CA THR A 115 2.45 -17.63 0.12
C THR A 115 1.70 -17.52 1.45
N VAL A 116 0.76 -16.57 1.52
CA VAL A 116 -0.17 -16.48 2.64
C VAL A 116 -1.23 -17.56 2.50
N THR A 117 -1.30 -18.48 3.47
CA THR A 117 -2.31 -19.55 3.49
C THR A 117 -3.70 -18.93 3.53
N GLY A 118 -4.59 -19.40 2.66
CA GLY A 118 -5.94 -18.81 2.50
C GLY A 118 -6.00 -17.58 1.59
N ALA A 119 -4.87 -17.14 1.01
CA ALA A 119 -4.78 -16.00 0.11
C ALA A 119 -3.78 -16.26 -1.05
N THR A 120 -3.81 -17.46 -1.64
CA THR A 120 -2.90 -17.87 -2.73
C THR A 120 -3.02 -16.98 -3.97
N ASP A 121 -4.24 -16.66 -4.40
CA ASP A 121 -4.46 -15.79 -5.57
C ASP A 121 -3.97 -14.37 -5.30
N THR A 122 -4.23 -13.85 -4.09
CA THR A 122 -3.72 -12.55 -3.63
C THR A 122 -2.18 -12.53 -3.64
N THR A 123 -1.54 -13.60 -3.16
CA THR A 123 -0.08 -13.77 -3.20
C THR A 123 0.44 -13.75 -4.64
N THR A 124 -0.22 -14.46 -5.54
CA THR A 124 0.19 -14.55 -6.96
C THR A 124 0.15 -13.18 -7.61
N ARG A 125 -0.97 -12.45 -7.49
CA ARG A 125 -1.10 -11.08 -8.02
C ARG A 125 -0.11 -10.12 -7.39
N PHE A 126 0.13 -10.24 -6.08
CA PHE A 126 1.14 -9.44 -5.39
C PHE A 126 2.52 -9.64 -6.02
N LYS A 127 2.94 -10.89 -6.22
CA LYS A 127 4.27 -11.20 -6.79
C LYS A 127 4.40 -10.72 -8.23
N GLU A 128 3.40 -10.98 -9.08
CA GLU A 128 3.42 -10.53 -10.47
C GLU A 128 3.52 -9.01 -10.59
N LEU A 129 2.73 -8.27 -9.80
CA LEU A 129 2.78 -6.80 -9.84
C LEU A 129 4.04 -6.26 -9.18
N ALA A 130 4.53 -6.88 -8.10
CA ALA A 130 5.78 -6.49 -7.48
C ALA A 130 6.95 -6.66 -8.45
N GLU A 131 7.04 -7.78 -9.17
CA GLU A 131 8.06 -8.01 -10.20
C GLU A 131 7.99 -6.94 -11.30
N LYS A 132 6.78 -6.64 -11.78
CA LYS A 132 6.56 -5.59 -12.79
C LYS A 132 6.98 -4.21 -12.30
N ALA A 133 6.65 -3.87 -11.05
CA ALA A 133 7.04 -2.59 -10.46
C ALA A 133 8.57 -2.51 -10.27
N LEU A 134 9.20 -3.56 -9.73
CA LEU A 134 10.65 -3.63 -9.52
C LEU A 134 11.42 -3.55 -10.84
N SER A 135 10.89 -4.13 -11.91
CA SER A 135 11.49 -4.11 -13.26
C SER A 135 11.28 -2.80 -14.03
N SER A 136 10.42 -1.90 -13.54
CA SER A 136 10.14 -0.61 -14.18
C SER A 136 11.07 0.53 -13.74
N ARG A 137 12.04 0.21 -12.88
CA ARG A 137 13.03 1.11 -12.30
C ARG A 137 14.29 1.17 -13.12
#